data_AF-A0A8S9SGM8-F1
#
_entry.id   AF-A0A8S9SGM8-F1
#
_cell.length_a   1.000
_cell.length_b   1.000
_cell.length_c   1.000
_cell.angle_alpha   90.00
_cell.angle_beta   90.00
_cell.angle_gamma   90.00
#
_symmetry.space_group_name_H-M   'P 1'
#
loop_
_entity.id
_entity.type
_entity.pdbx_description
1 polymer ?
#
loop_
_entity_poly.entity_id
_entity_poly.type
_entity_poly.pdbx_seq_one_letter_code
_entity_poly.pdbx_strand_id
1 'polypeptide(L)'
;MVRVLGSSTAIQHHAKSIPLLIRRFSLPSTRKDPDLESALSRNKRWIVNSRLKNIILRCPNQVAPVKFLQKKFKTLDLQGKALNWLKKYPCCFDVYLEEDEYYCRLTKPMMALVEEEELVKEAQEPVLADRLAKLLMMSVGQRLNVVKLNELKRSFGFGDDYVVRIVPKYADVFRSGE
;
A
#
# COMPACT_ATOMS: atom_id res chain seq x y z
N MET A 1 -13.04 -43.06 21.83
CA MET A 1 -13.10 -44.53 21.82
C MET A 1 -14.31 -44.95 21.00
N VAL A 2 -14.14 -45.98 20.16
CA VAL A 2 -15.15 -46.70 19.34
C VAL A 2 -15.41 -46.19 17.89
N ARG A 3 -14.91 -47.03 16.96
CA ARG A 3 -15.12 -47.20 15.51
C ARG A 3 -16.58 -47.52 15.15
N VAL A 4 -16.97 -47.26 13.89
CA VAL A 4 -17.55 -48.31 13.02
C VAL A 4 -17.10 -48.09 11.56
N LEU A 5 -16.49 -49.14 10.99
CA LEU A 5 -16.25 -49.34 9.55
C LEU A 5 -17.50 -49.96 8.93
N GLY A 6 -17.88 -49.57 7.72
CA GLY A 6 -18.98 -50.22 6.99
C GLY A 6 -19.10 -49.72 5.56
N SER A 7 -18.67 -50.55 4.63
CA SER A 7 -18.52 -50.38 3.18
C SER A 7 -19.84 -50.33 2.39
N SER A 8 -19.69 -49.82 1.16
CA SER A 8 -20.49 -50.10 -0.06
C SER A 8 -21.62 -49.13 -0.38
N THR A 9 -21.42 -48.30 -1.41
CA THR A 9 -22.04 -48.50 -2.73
C THR A 9 -21.68 -47.33 -3.65
N ALA A 10 -21.39 -47.66 -4.91
CA ALA A 10 -21.08 -46.69 -5.94
C ALA A 10 -22.29 -45.81 -6.24
N ILE A 11 -22.11 -44.49 -6.09
CA ILE A 11 -22.92 -43.51 -6.82
C ILE A 11 -21.91 -42.63 -7.57
N GLN A 12 -21.75 -42.96 -8.86
CA GLN A 12 -21.08 -42.08 -9.81
C GLN A 12 -21.91 -40.79 -9.92
N HIS A 13 -21.60 -39.81 -9.07
CA HIS A 13 -21.99 -38.44 -9.33
C HIS A 13 -21.15 -37.94 -10.51
N HIS A 14 -21.76 -37.95 -11.68
CA HIS A 14 -21.25 -37.31 -12.89
C HIS A 14 -21.24 -35.80 -12.67
N ALA A 15 -20.30 -35.31 -11.85
CA ALA A 15 -20.01 -33.90 -11.71
C ALA A 15 -19.48 -33.43 -13.07
N LYS A 16 -20.37 -32.85 -13.87
CA LYS A 16 -20.01 -32.10 -15.08
C LYS A 16 -19.11 -30.96 -14.60
N SER A 17 -17.80 -31.18 -14.67
CA SER A 17 -16.79 -30.16 -14.50
C SER A 17 -17.06 -29.13 -15.59
N ILE A 18 -17.70 -28.02 -15.20
CA ILE A 18 -17.79 -26.84 -16.05
C ILE A 18 -16.34 -26.43 -16.24
N PRO A 19 -15.77 -26.48 -17.47
CA PRO A 19 -14.42 -26.03 -17.67
C PRO A 19 -14.44 -24.55 -17.34
N LEU A 20 -13.84 -24.20 -16.20
CA LEU A 20 -13.49 -22.84 -15.90
C LEU A 20 -12.63 -22.39 -17.07
N LEU A 21 -13.26 -21.65 -17.99
CA LEU A 21 -12.57 -20.84 -18.96
C LEU A 21 -11.92 -19.77 -18.10
N ILE A 22 -10.80 -20.14 -17.48
CA ILE A 22 -9.80 -19.23 -16.97
C ILE A 22 -9.36 -18.53 -18.25
N ARG A 23 -10.12 -17.51 -18.65
CA ARG A 23 -9.59 -16.43 -19.44
C ARG A 23 -8.34 -16.09 -18.66
N ARG A 24 -7.19 -16.46 -19.22
CA ARG A 24 -5.94 -15.83 -18.86
C ARG A 24 -6.28 -14.36 -19.06
N PHE A 25 -6.63 -13.67 -17.98
CA PHE A 25 -6.42 -12.25 -17.91
C PHE A 25 -4.91 -12.18 -18.09
N SER A 26 -4.47 -12.08 -19.34
CA SER A 26 -3.23 -11.43 -19.65
C SER A 26 -3.46 -10.06 -19.03
N LEU A 27 -3.02 -9.91 -17.78
CA LEU A 27 -2.81 -8.63 -17.17
C LEU A 27 -2.20 -7.80 -18.30
N PRO A 28 -2.80 -6.65 -18.67
CA PRO A 28 -2.02 -5.67 -19.40
C PRO A 28 -0.79 -5.52 -18.52
N SER A 29 0.35 -6.06 -18.98
CA SER A 29 1.65 -5.68 -18.43
C SER A 29 1.51 -4.19 -18.28
N THR A 30 1.58 -3.68 -17.04
CA THR A 30 1.50 -2.25 -16.79
C THR A 30 2.64 -1.70 -17.63
N ARG A 31 2.35 -1.35 -18.89
CA ARG A 31 3.30 -0.76 -19.79
C ARG A 31 3.62 0.48 -19.03
N LYS A 32 4.83 0.51 -18.50
CA LYS A 32 5.35 1.67 -17.82
C LYS A 32 5.13 2.79 -18.80
N ASP A 33 4.17 3.65 -18.48
CA ASP A 33 3.76 4.71 -19.36
C ASP A 33 5.02 5.57 -19.55
N PRO A 34 5.55 5.69 -20.78
CA PRO A 34 6.83 6.34 -21.00
C PRO A 34 6.78 7.81 -20.58
N ASP A 35 5.63 8.46 -20.68
CA ASP A 35 5.44 9.84 -20.23
C ASP A 35 5.40 9.92 -18.71
N LEU A 36 4.76 8.94 -18.05
CA LEU A 36 4.78 8.83 -16.59
C LEU A 36 6.19 8.53 -16.06
N GLU A 37 6.92 7.61 -16.66
CA GLU A 37 8.30 7.31 -16.26
C GLU A 37 9.25 8.49 -16.53
N SER A 38 9.05 9.21 -17.63
CA SER A 38 9.76 10.47 -17.89
C SER A 38 9.43 11.53 -16.83
N ALA A 39 8.16 11.68 -16.45
CA ALA A 39 7.77 12.59 -15.38
C ALA A 39 8.30 12.17 -14.00
N LEU A 40 8.30 10.87 -13.68
CA LEU A 40 8.80 10.32 -12.41
C LEU A 40 10.32 10.39 -12.32
N SER A 41 11.03 10.14 -13.43
CA SER A 41 12.49 10.29 -13.49
C SER A 41 12.91 11.75 -13.30
N ARG A 42 12.20 12.70 -13.92
CA ARG A 42 12.34 14.15 -13.66
C ARG A 42 12.09 14.48 -12.19
N ASN A 43 11.17 13.76 -11.55
CA ASN A 43 10.76 13.95 -10.15
C ASN A 43 11.37 12.93 -9.16
N LYS A 44 12.54 12.34 -9.43
CA LYS A 44 13.21 11.40 -8.49
C LYS A 44 13.38 12.02 -7.09
N ARG A 45 13.61 13.34 -7.04
CA ARG A 45 13.72 14.13 -5.79
C ARG A 45 12.44 14.09 -4.95
N TRP A 46 11.29 14.27 -5.59
CA TRP A 46 9.99 14.21 -4.93
C TRP A 46 9.72 12.82 -4.37
N ILE A 47 9.96 11.76 -5.16
CA ILE A 47 9.75 10.37 -4.73
C ILE A 47 10.57 10.08 -3.47
N VAL A 48 11.83 10.51 -3.46
CA VAL A 48 12.73 10.35 -2.32
C VAL A 48 12.23 11.12 -1.10
N ASN A 49 11.88 12.41 -1.27
CA ASN A 49 11.40 13.23 -0.16
C ASN A 49 10.10 12.68 0.44
N SER A 50 9.18 12.21 -0.40
CA SER A 50 7.94 11.56 0.03
C SER A 50 8.19 10.25 0.79
N ARG A 51 9.17 9.45 0.36
CA ARG A 51 9.59 8.26 1.11
C ARG A 51 10.25 8.61 2.44
N LEU A 52 11.11 9.63 2.48
CA LEU A 52 11.72 10.10 3.72
C LEU A 52 10.67 10.63 4.70
N LYS A 53 9.71 11.42 4.22
CA LYS A 53 8.53 11.86 4.97
C LYS A 53 7.82 10.67 5.62
N ASN A 54 7.48 9.65 4.83
CA ASN A 54 6.81 8.45 5.35
C ASN A 54 7.65 7.65 6.35
N ILE A 55 8.99 7.67 6.23
CA ILE A 55 9.88 7.04 7.22
C ILE A 55 9.87 7.82 8.53
N ILE A 56 9.97 9.15 8.48
CA ILE A 56 9.97 10.03 9.67
C ILE A 56 8.63 9.95 10.39
N LEU A 57 7.51 9.93 9.67
CA LEU A 57 6.16 9.77 10.25
C LEU A 57 5.97 8.44 11.01
N ARG A 58 6.74 7.40 10.67
CA ARG A 58 6.71 6.11 11.36
C ARG A 58 7.61 6.06 12.60
N CYS A 59 8.44 7.08 12.83
CA CYS A 59 9.31 7.16 14.00
C CYS A 59 8.53 7.69 15.21
N PRO A 60 8.91 7.27 16.44
CA PRO A 60 8.34 7.85 17.66
C PRO A 60 8.60 9.36 17.68
N ASN A 61 7.62 10.14 18.14
CA ASN A 61 7.66 11.61 18.19
C ASN A 61 7.85 12.31 16.84
N GLN A 62 7.76 11.60 15.70
CA GLN A 62 7.97 12.15 14.36
C GLN A 62 9.37 12.78 14.17
N VAL A 63 10.35 12.26 14.92
CA VAL A 63 11.76 12.64 14.84
C VAL A 63 12.58 11.40 14.47
N ALA A 64 13.52 11.57 13.53
CA ALA A 64 14.42 10.52 13.11
C ALA A 64 15.90 10.95 13.26
N PRO A 65 16.76 10.13 13.88
CA PRO A 65 18.20 10.36 13.86
C PRO A 65 18.73 10.33 12.41
N VAL A 66 19.62 11.26 12.06
CA VAL A 66 20.22 11.30 10.71
C VAL A 66 21.05 10.04 10.42
N LYS A 67 21.66 9.44 11.45
CA LYS A 67 22.33 8.12 11.34
C LYS A 67 21.37 7.01 10.91
N PHE A 68 20.12 7.02 11.42
CA PHE A 68 19.08 6.08 11.01
C PHE A 68 18.64 6.33 9.57
N LEU A 69 18.41 7.59 9.20
CA LEU A 69 18.07 7.97 7.82
C LEU A 69 19.18 7.56 6.84
N GLN A 70 20.46 7.74 7.20
CA GLN A 70 21.60 7.32 6.39
C GLN A 70 21.58 5.81 6.07
N LYS A 71 21.13 4.96 7.00
CA LYS A 71 20.96 3.52 6.73
C LYS A 71 19.87 3.27 5.69
N LYS A 72 18.77 4.04 5.75
CA LYS A 72 17.65 3.95 4.79
C LYS A 72 17.97 4.53 3.42
N PHE A 73 18.93 5.45 3.29
CA PHE A 73 19.36 5.98 2.00
C PHE A 73 19.87 4.90 1.04
N LYS A 74 20.52 3.84 1.57
CA LYS A 74 20.93 2.68 0.75
C LYS A 74 19.72 1.98 0.11
N THR A 75 18.62 1.85 0.84
CA THR A 75 17.36 1.26 0.33
C THR A 75 16.65 2.17 -0.67
N LEU A 76 16.93 3.47 -0.64
CA LEU A 76 16.35 4.47 -1.53
C LEU A 76 17.17 4.72 -2.80
N ASP A 77 18.26 3.97 -3.01
CA ASP A 77 19.20 4.16 -4.12
C ASP A 77 19.72 5.62 -4.21
N LEU A 78 20.01 6.18 -3.03
CA LEU A 78 20.60 7.51 -2.90
C LEU A 78 22.08 7.39 -2.57
N GLN A 79 22.89 8.10 -3.36
CA GLN A 79 24.32 8.24 -3.10
C GLN A 79 24.57 9.53 -2.29
N GLY A 80 25.46 9.44 -1.29
CA GLY A 80 25.90 10.58 -0.49
C GLY A 80 25.43 10.58 0.97
N LYS A 81 25.69 11.71 1.65
CA LYS A 81 25.34 11.91 3.06
C LYS A 81 23.89 12.38 3.21
N ALA A 82 23.13 11.72 4.08
CA ALA A 82 21.75 12.06 4.39
C ALA A 82 21.63 13.51 4.87
N LEU A 83 22.57 13.96 5.71
CA LEU A 83 22.63 15.34 6.19
C LEU A 83 22.66 16.37 5.04
N ASN A 84 23.46 16.12 4.00
CA ASN A 84 23.57 17.03 2.86
C ASN A 84 22.27 17.07 2.05
N TRP A 85 21.58 15.94 1.92
CA TRP A 85 20.28 15.87 1.25
C TRP A 85 19.21 16.63 2.02
N LEU A 86 19.14 16.45 3.34
CA LEU A 86 18.15 17.13 4.19
C LEU A 86 18.35 18.64 4.15
N LYS A 87 19.61 19.11 4.23
CA LYS A 87 19.96 20.54 4.10
C LYS A 87 19.58 21.17 2.76
N LYS A 88 19.38 20.36 1.70
CA LYS A 88 18.92 20.84 0.40
C LYS A 88 17.44 21.22 0.40
N TYR A 89 16.64 20.68 1.33
CA TYR A 89 15.20 20.89 1.39
C TYR A 89 14.77 21.35 2.80
N PRO A 90 15.22 22.55 3.23
CA PRO A 90 14.88 23.09 4.55
C PRO A 90 13.38 23.40 4.70
N CYS A 91 12.64 23.50 3.60
CA CYS A 91 11.20 23.65 3.63
C CYS A 91 10.47 22.38 4.09
N CYS A 92 11.05 21.20 3.86
CA CYS A 92 10.45 19.91 4.23
C CYS A 92 11.03 19.36 5.54
N PHE A 93 12.33 19.55 5.76
CA PHE A 93 13.08 18.92 6.84
C PHE A 93 13.75 19.96 7.73
N ASP A 94 13.49 19.86 9.03
CA ASP A 94 14.17 20.62 10.06
C ASP A 94 15.23 19.72 10.71
N VAL A 95 16.50 20.13 10.61
CA VAL A 95 17.64 19.36 11.11
C VAL A 95 18.29 20.13 12.25
N TYR A 96 18.41 19.48 13.40
CA TYR A 96 19.01 20.07 14.59
C TYR A 96 20.03 19.10 15.21
N LEU A 97 20.88 19.65 16.09
CA LEU A 97 21.91 18.90 16.81
C LEU A 97 21.49 18.82 18.28
N GLU A 98 21.50 17.62 18.84
CA GLU A 98 21.20 17.35 20.25
C GLU A 98 22.22 16.31 20.74
N GLU A 99 22.94 16.63 21.82
CA GLU A 99 23.94 15.73 22.43
C GLU A 99 24.95 15.12 21.42
N ASP A 100 25.50 15.96 20.53
CA ASP A 100 26.41 15.59 19.41
C ASP A 100 25.81 14.65 18.34
N GLU A 101 24.51 14.39 18.38
CA GLU A 101 23.79 13.65 17.34
C GLU A 101 22.86 14.55 16.51
N TYR A 102 22.89 14.37 15.19
CA TYR A 102 21.99 15.08 14.29
C TYR A 102 20.64 14.37 14.22
N TYR A 103 19.58 15.12 14.47
CA TYR A 103 18.20 14.70 14.35
C TYR A 103 17.50 15.46 13.22
N CYS A 104 16.48 14.83 12.66
CA CYS A 104 15.65 15.39 11.61
C CYS A 104 14.18 15.22 11.98
N ARG A 105 13.40 16.28 11.84
CA ARG A 105 11.93 16.25 11.91
C ARG A 105 11.34 16.90 10.67
N LEU A 106 10.03 16.74 10.48
CA LEU A 106 9.30 17.49 9.46
C LEU A 106 9.05 18.92 9.95
N THR A 107 9.11 19.88 9.04
CA THR A 107 8.80 21.28 9.35
C THR A 107 7.29 21.44 9.60
N LYS A 108 6.88 22.51 10.30
CA LYS A 108 5.46 22.82 10.52
C LYS A 108 4.63 22.90 9.22
N PRO A 109 5.10 23.58 8.15
CA PRO A 109 4.38 23.60 6.88
C PRO A 109 4.27 22.20 6.25
N MET A 110 5.33 21.40 6.34
CA MET A 110 5.32 20.04 5.81
C MET A 110 4.34 19.14 6.58
N MET A 111 4.21 19.34 7.89
CA MET A 111 3.23 18.64 8.71
C MET A 111 1.79 19.03 8.34
N ALA A 112 1.52 20.30 8.06
CA ALA A 112 0.20 20.74 7.58
C ALA A 112 -0.17 20.05 6.24
N LEU A 113 0.80 19.91 5.32
CA LEU A 113 0.60 19.18 4.08
C LEU A 113 0.35 17.68 4.29
N VAL A 114 0.99 17.08 5.29
CA VAL A 114 0.72 15.68 5.67
C VAL A 114 -0.70 15.52 6.19
N GLU A 115 -1.16 16.44 7.03
CA GLU A 115 -2.53 16.42 7.54
C GLU A 115 -3.56 16.58 6.41
N GLU A 116 -3.35 17.54 5.50
CA GLU A 116 -4.19 17.71 4.31
C GLU A 116 -4.22 16.45 3.44
N GLU A 117 -3.08 15.79 3.22
CA GLU A 117 -3.01 14.52 2.51
C GLU A 117 -3.86 13.43 3.18
N GLU A 118 -3.81 13.33 4.51
CA GLU A 118 -4.62 12.35 5.25
C GLU A 118 -6.13 12.68 5.17
N LEU A 119 -6.52 13.95 5.25
CA LEU A 119 -7.92 14.37 5.07
C LEU A 119 -8.43 14.01 3.68
N VAL A 120 -7.63 14.22 2.64
CA VAL A 120 -7.98 13.83 1.27
C VAL A 120 -8.13 12.32 1.15
N LYS A 121 -7.23 11.54 1.78
CA LYS A 121 -7.35 10.07 1.80
C LYS A 121 -8.64 9.64 2.46
N GLU A 122 -8.97 10.18 3.63
CA GLU A 122 -10.20 9.87 4.36
C GLU A 122 -11.45 10.21 3.56
N ALA A 123 -11.47 11.35 2.87
CA ALA A 123 -12.58 11.74 2.00
C ALA A 123 -12.78 10.77 0.81
N GLN A 124 -11.71 10.11 0.34
CA GLN A 124 -11.78 9.13 -0.75
C GLN A 124 -12.12 7.71 -0.27
N GLU A 125 -12.01 7.42 1.02
CA GLU A 125 -12.26 6.08 1.56
C GLU A 125 -13.63 5.49 1.20
N PRO A 126 -14.76 6.24 1.24
CA PRO A 126 -16.07 5.70 0.85
C PRO A 126 -16.12 5.23 -0.60
N VAL A 127 -15.49 5.99 -1.50
CA VAL A 127 -15.43 5.66 -2.94
C VAL A 127 -14.59 4.41 -3.17
N LEU A 128 -13.48 4.28 -2.44
CA LEU A 128 -12.64 3.09 -2.49
C LEU A 128 -13.34 1.86 -1.87
N ALA A 129 -14.11 2.04 -0.80
CA ALA A 129 -14.90 0.99 -0.18
C ALA A 129 -15.95 0.44 -1.16
N ASP A 130 -16.70 1.32 -1.82
CA ASP A 130 -17.68 0.94 -2.84
C ASP A 130 -17.02 0.23 -4.03
N ARG A 131 -15.87 0.72 -4.51
CA ARG A 131 -15.09 0.05 -5.57
C ARG A 131 -14.65 -1.35 -5.15
N LEU A 132 -14.22 -1.54 -3.90
CA LEU A 132 -13.83 -2.85 -3.36
C LEU A 132 -15.04 -3.78 -3.21
N ALA A 133 -16.19 -3.27 -2.76
CA ALA A 133 -17.43 -4.03 -2.64
C ALA A 133 -17.93 -4.52 -4.00
N LYS A 134 -17.94 -3.65 -5.02
CA LYS A 134 -18.26 -4.02 -6.40
C LYS A 134 -17.34 -5.11 -6.94
N LEU A 135 -16.03 -5.01 -6.67
CA LEU A 135 -15.07 -6.03 -7.08
C LEU A 135 -15.34 -7.39 -6.41
N LEU A 136 -15.72 -7.38 -5.14
CA LEU A 136 -16.12 -8.59 -4.41
C LEU A 136 -17.41 -9.20 -4.98
N MET A 137 -18.42 -8.38 -5.24
CA MET A 137 -19.70 -8.82 -5.84
C MET A 137 -19.53 -9.45 -7.23
N MET A 138 -18.56 -8.97 -8.03
CA MET A 138 -18.22 -9.56 -9.32
C MET A 138 -17.39 -10.84 -9.22
N SER A 139 -16.82 -11.14 -8.05
CA SER A 139 -16.00 -12.33 -7.84
C SER A 139 -16.85 -13.57 -7.58
N VAL A 140 -16.38 -14.71 -8.07
CA VAL A 140 -17.03 -16.01 -7.83
C VAL A 140 -17.02 -16.30 -6.32
N GLY A 141 -18.20 -16.53 -5.75
CA GLY A 141 -18.36 -16.80 -4.32
C GLY A 141 -18.04 -15.61 -3.41
N GLN A 142 -18.10 -14.37 -3.94
CA GLN A 142 -17.90 -13.12 -3.18
C GLN A 142 -16.59 -13.06 -2.38
N ARG A 143 -15.56 -13.77 -2.86
CA ARG A 143 -14.25 -13.87 -2.19
C ARG A 143 -13.15 -13.44 -3.15
N LEU A 144 -12.19 -12.68 -2.64
CA LEU A 144 -11.00 -12.26 -3.38
C LEU A 144 -9.75 -12.63 -2.62
N ASN A 145 -8.75 -13.14 -3.34
CA ASN A 145 -7.42 -13.35 -2.78
C ASN A 145 -6.69 -12.00 -2.69
N VAL A 146 -6.33 -11.58 -1.48
CA VAL A 146 -5.67 -10.31 -1.21
C VAL A 146 -4.33 -10.17 -1.96
N VAL A 147 -3.59 -11.27 -2.17
CA VAL A 147 -2.32 -11.25 -2.91
C VAL A 147 -2.56 -10.86 -4.37
N LYS A 148 -3.55 -11.47 -5.02
CA LYS A 148 -3.93 -11.11 -6.41
C LYS A 148 -4.48 -9.69 -6.50
N LEU A 149 -5.25 -9.27 -5.50
CA LEU A 149 -5.75 -7.90 -5.45
C LEU A 149 -4.62 -6.88 -5.27
N ASN A 150 -3.60 -7.21 -4.48
CA ASN A 150 -2.44 -6.35 -4.26
C ASN A 150 -1.58 -6.17 -5.53
N GLU A 151 -1.57 -7.13 -6.45
CA GLU A 151 -0.96 -6.98 -7.79
C GLU A 151 -1.71 -5.94 -8.64
N LEU A 152 -3.03 -5.85 -8.47
CA LEU A 152 -3.92 -4.97 -9.23
C LEU A 152 -4.26 -3.66 -8.52
N LYS A 153 -3.81 -3.46 -7.28
CA LYS A 153 -4.26 -2.35 -6.44
C LYS A 153 -4.12 -0.97 -7.10
N ARG A 154 -3.05 -0.78 -7.88
CA ARG A 154 -2.77 0.47 -8.61
C ARG A 154 -3.80 0.75 -9.70
N SER A 155 -4.30 -0.28 -10.40
CA SER A 155 -5.33 -0.07 -11.43
C SER A 155 -6.68 0.34 -10.83
N PHE A 156 -6.90 0.00 -9.56
CA PHE A 156 -8.11 0.38 -8.82
C PHE A 156 -7.91 1.61 -7.92
N GLY A 157 -6.72 2.23 -7.93
CA GLY A 157 -6.42 3.41 -7.10
C GLY A 157 -6.32 3.12 -5.60
N PHE A 158 -6.12 1.87 -5.20
CA PHE A 158 -5.94 1.51 -3.79
C PHE A 158 -4.52 1.83 -3.30
N GLY A 159 -4.43 2.37 -2.08
CA GLY A 159 -3.17 2.58 -1.35
C GLY A 159 -2.52 1.27 -0.88
N ASP A 160 -1.34 1.35 -0.25
CA ASP A 160 -0.66 0.17 0.29
C ASP A 160 -1.36 -0.40 1.54
N ASP A 161 -2.09 0.43 2.25
CA ASP A 161 -2.75 0.20 3.53
C ASP A 161 -4.27 0.04 3.42
N TYR A 162 -4.81 -0.03 2.20
CA TYR A 162 -6.27 -0.08 1.94
C TYR A 162 -6.96 -1.24 2.69
N VAL A 163 -6.32 -2.40 2.83
CA VAL A 163 -6.90 -3.54 3.55
C VAL A 163 -7.08 -3.21 5.03
N VAL A 164 -6.11 -2.52 5.63
CA VAL A 164 -6.10 -2.22 7.07
C VAL A 164 -6.98 -1.00 7.38
N ARG A 165 -7.06 -0.04 6.45
CA ARG A 165 -7.90 1.15 6.59
C ARG A 165 -9.37 0.91 6.25
N ILE A 166 -9.64 0.35 5.07
CA ILE A 166 -11.00 0.29 4.50
C ILE A 166 -11.77 -0.91 5.05
N VAL A 167 -11.18 -2.11 5.07
CA VAL A 167 -11.94 -3.33 5.41
C VAL A 167 -12.51 -3.29 6.84
N PRO A 168 -11.76 -2.86 7.88
CA PRO A 168 -12.32 -2.75 9.22
C PRO A 168 -13.32 -1.60 9.37
N LYS A 169 -13.10 -0.47 8.68
CA LYS A 169 -13.94 0.73 8.78
C LYS A 169 -15.31 0.57 8.12
N TYR A 170 -15.38 -0.20 7.02
CA TYR A 170 -16.62 -0.50 6.29
C TYR A 170 -17.00 -1.98 6.42
N ALA A 171 -16.83 -2.53 7.62
CA ALA A 171 -17.02 -3.97 7.86
C ALA A 171 -18.46 -4.43 7.60
N ASP A 172 -19.44 -3.54 7.74
CA ASP A 172 -20.84 -3.76 7.39
C ASP A 172 -21.03 -4.08 5.90
N VAL A 173 -20.31 -3.37 5.01
CA VAL A 173 -20.34 -3.58 3.56
C VAL A 173 -19.77 -4.95 3.18
N PHE A 174 -18.80 -5.48 3.93
CA PHE A 174 -18.08 -6.71 3.59
C PHE A 174 -18.58 -7.96 4.34
N ARG A 175 -19.52 -7.83 5.29
CA ARG A 175 -19.99 -8.96 6.11
C ARG A 175 -21.29 -9.60 5.60
N SER A 176 -21.85 -9.13 4.49
CA SER A 176 -23.10 -9.69 3.94
C SER A 176 -22.84 -10.98 3.14
N GLY A 177 -22.86 -12.11 3.83
CA GLY A 177 -22.80 -13.45 3.24
C GLY A 177 -23.12 -14.50 4.29
N GLU A 178 -24.41 -14.61 4.64
CA GLU A 178 -25.01 -15.87 5.11
C GLU A 178 -25.36 -16.75 3.91
#